data_AF-A0A943A097-F1
#
_entry.id   AF-A0A943A097-F1
#
_cell.length_a   1.000
_cell.length_b   1.000
_cell.length_c   1.000
_cell.angle_alpha   90.00
_cell.angle_beta   90.00
_cell.angle_gamma   90.00
#
_symmetry.space_group_name_H-M   'P 1'
#
loop_
_entity.id
_entity.type
_entity.pdbx_description
1 polymer ?
#
loop_
_entity_poly.entity_id
_entity_poly.type
_entity_poly.pdbx_seq_one_letter_code
_entity_poly.pdbx_strand_id
1 'polypeptide(L)'
;MKKDGLYRYSLQFPDDSEKRIRAGELLEKLGNKKSAVIVAALNEYLDNHPEFETQGLRIRIEQENGISRDKLERLIRTLIQEQLQHTTEPPLNVQAVEESDLIPSSEGERSKEEMPEALKEDIAQMLANLDMFQ
;
A
#
# COMPACT_ATOMS: atom_id res chain seq x y z
N MET A 1 -34.94 11.62 28.01
CA MET A 1 -34.63 12.67 29.02
C MET A 1 -34.43 12.00 30.37
N LYS A 2 -33.45 12.44 31.17
CA LYS A 2 -33.24 11.95 32.54
C LYS A 2 -34.26 12.61 33.46
N LYS A 3 -35.09 11.83 34.15
CA LYS A 3 -36.06 12.32 35.13
C LYS A 3 -35.99 11.43 36.37
N ASP A 4 -35.92 12.04 37.55
CA ASP A 4 -35.85 11.35 38.84
C ASP A 4 -34.68 10.33 38.95
N GLY A 5 -33.57 10.62 38.25
CA GLY A 5 -32.41 9.72 38.18
C GLY A 5 -32.54 8.58 37.17
N LEU A 6 -33.72 8.39 36.56
CA LEU A 6 -33.97 7.37 35.55
C LEU A 6 -33.85 7.94 34.14
N TYR A 7 -33.25 7.15 33.25
CA TYR A 7 -33.26 7.43 31.82
C TYR A 7 -34.45 6.72 31.18
N ARG A 8 -35.33 7.50 30.51
CA ARG A 8 -36.45 6.96 29.74
C ARG A 8 -36.32 7.36 28.28
N TYR A 9 -36.34 6.35 27.42
CA TYR A 9 -36.32 6.45 25.97
C TYR A 9 -37.36 5.49 25.39
N SER A 10 -38.02 5.90 24.32
CA SER A 10 -38.89 5.03 23.52
C SER A 10 -38.11 4.62 22.26
N LEU A 11 -38.04 3.32 22.00
CA LEU A 11 -37.35 2.76 20.83
C LEU A 11 -38.39 2.18 19.88
N GLN A 12 -38.37 2.61 18.63
CA GLN A 12 -39.19 2.08 17.54
C GLN A 12 -38.31 1.91 16.31
N PHE A 13 -38.41 0.77 15.64
CA PHE A 13 -37.71 0.47 14.39
C PHE A 13 -38.63 -0.37 13.50
N PRO A 14 -38.49 -0.28 12.17
CA PRO A 14 -39.31 -1.06 11.24
C PRO A 14 -38.90 -2.54 11.26
N ASP A 15 -39.80 -3.39 10.77
CA ASP A 15 -39.66 -4.84 10.62
C ASP A 15 -39.13 -5.24 9.22
N ASP A 16 -38.46 -4.33 8.53
CA ASP A 16 -37.95 -4.46 7.16
C ASP A 16 -36.80 -5.48 6.99
N SER A 17 -36.32 -6.10 8.07
CA SER A 17 -35.24 -7.09 8.05
C SER A 17 -35.46 -8.18 9.07
N GLU A 18 -35.13 -9.43 8.72
CA GLU A 18 -35.14 -10.57 9.66
C GLU A 18 -34.38 -10.28 10.96
N LYS A 19 -33.28 -9.54 10.89
CA LYS A 19 -32.51 -9.15 12.09
C LYS A 19 -33.34 -8.24 13.01
N ARG A 20 -34.07 -7.30 12.43
CA ARG A 20 -34.93 -6.37 13.17
C ARG A 20 -36.16 -7.08 13.73
N ILE A 21 -36.79 -7.96 12.94
CA ILE A 21 -37.90 -8.81 13.40
C ILE A 21 -37.46 -9.65 14.61
N ARG A 22 -36.35 -10.39 14.49
CA ARG A 22 -35.81 -11.22 15.57
C ARG A 22 -35.51 -10.42 16.83
N ALA A 23 -34.93 -9.22 16.69
CA ALA A 23 -34.66 -8.34 17.82
C ALA A 23 -35.96 -7.84 18.46
N GLY A 24 -36.95 -7.44 17.66
CA GLY A 24 -38.28 -7.02 18.11
C GLY A 24 -38.98 -8.11 18.93
N GLU A 25 -39.07 -9.33 18.39
CA GLU A 25 -39.68 -10.47 19.09
C GLU A 25 -38.97 -10.81 20.41
N LEU A 26 -37.64 -10.75 20.44
CA LEU A 26 -36.87 -10.98 21.65
C LEU A 26 -37.19 -9.93 22.71
N LEU A 27 -37.20 -8.64 22.32
CA LEU A 27 -37.54 -7.54 23.23
C LEU A 27 -38.98 -7.64 23.73
N GLU A 28 -39.91 -8.12 22.90
CA GLU A 28 -41.29 -8.36 23.30
C GLU A 28 -41.37 -9.44 24.39
N LYS A 29 -40.75 -10.61 24.15
CA LYS A 29 -40.66 -11.74 25.09
C LYS A 29 -40.02 -11.35 26.43
N LEU A 30 -39.07 -10.41 26.43
CA LEU A 30 -38.35 -9.98 27.64
C LEU A 30 -39.16 -9.09 28.58
N GLY A 31 -40.31 -8.54 28.18
CA GLY A 31 -41.18 -7.77 29.08
C GLY A 31 -40.46 -6.60 29.78
N ASN A 32 -40.49 -6.54 31.10
CA ASN A 32 -39.85 -5.48 31.89
C ASN A 32 -38.30 -5.58 31.95
N LYS A 33 -37.69 -6.66 31.43
CA LYS A 33 -36.24 -6.87 31.40
C LYS A 33 -35.57 -6.33 30.12
N LYS A 34 -36.34 -5.72 29.22
CA LYS A 34 -35.85 -5.08 27.99
C LYS A 34 -34.71 -4.11 28.24
N SER A 35 -34.86 -3.22 29.22
CA SER A 35 -33.88 -2.18 29.53
C SER A 35 -32.55 -2.78 29.99
N ALA A 36 -32.56 -3.86 30.77
CA ALA A 36 -31.34 -4.51 31.24
C ALA A 36 -30.51 -5.06 30.08
N VAL A 37 -31.14 -5.74 29.12
CA VAL A 37 -30.45 -6.29 27.94
C VAL A 37 -29.95 -5.18 27.02
N ILE A 38 -30.78 -4.17 26.76
CA ILE A 38 -30.40 -3.04 25.88
C ILE A 38 -29.24 -2.26 26.48
N VAL A 39 -29.25 -1.99 27.79
CA VAL A 39 -28.16 -1.27 28.47
C VAL A 39 -26.87 -2.09 28.44
N ALA A 40 -26.93 -3.41 28.69
CA ALA A 40 -25.77 -4.27 28.60
C ALA A 40 -25.16 -4.29 27.19
N ALA A 41 -25.99 -4.47 26.16
CA ALA A 41 -25.54 -4.49 24.77
C ALA A 41 -24.98 -3.13 24.31
N LEU A 42 -25.57 -2.01 24.79
CA LEU A 42 -25.03 -0.67 24.51
C LEU A 42 -23.68 -0.43 25.16
N ASN A 43 -23.48 -0.88 26.40
CA ASN A 43 -22.16 -0.74 27.05
C ASN A 43 -21.11 -1.60 26.34
N GLU A 44 -21.43 -2.84 25.98
CA GLU A 44 -20.53 -3.68 25.17
C GLU A 44 -20.22 -3.04 23.82
N TYR A 45 -21.20 -2.39 23.18
CA TYR A 45 -20.98 -1.66 21.94
C TYR A 45 -20.04 -0.45 22.15
N LEU A 46 -20.22 0.32 23.23
CA LEU A 46 -19.36 1.46 23.56
C LEU A 46 -17.93 1.03 23.91
N ASP A 47 -17.77 -0.07 24.64
CA ASP A 47 -16.45 -0.64 24.98
C ASP A 47 -15.67 -1.02 23.71
N ASN A 48 -16.37 -1.53 22.69
CA ASN A 48 -15.79 -1.87 21.39
C ASN A 48 -15.60 -0.66 20.45
N HIS A 49 -16.28 0.45 20.74
CA HIS A 49 -16.30 1.66 19.91
C HIS A 49 -16.06 2.93 20.76
N PRO A 50 -14.86 3.10 21.33
CA PRO A 50 -14.53 4.23 22.20
C PRO A 50 -14.64 5.58 21.48
N GLU A 51 -14.65 5.59 20.14
CA GLU A 51 -14.86 6.78 19.31
C GLU A 51 -16.18 7.52 19.63
N PHE A 52 -17.20 6.82 20.13
CA PHE A 52 -18.48 7.45 20.51
C PHE A 52 -18.42 8.18 21.85
N GLU A 53 -17.46 7.83 22.72
CA GLU A 53 -17.25 8.49 24.01
C GLU A 53 -16.27 9.66 23.89
N THR A 54 -15.22 9.52 23.07
CA THR A 54 -14.32 10.62 22.76
C THR A 54 -14.98 11.61 21.81
N GLN A 55 -15.41 12.76 22.34
CA GLN A 55 -15.91 13.88 21.54
C GLN A 55 -14.92 14.26 20.43
N GLY A 56 -15.25 13.89 19.18
CA GLY A 56 -14.87 14.61 17.97
C GLY A 56 -13.38 14.83 17.70
N LEU A 57 -12.51 13.83 17.86
CA LEU A 57 -11.16 13.91 17.28
C LEU A 57 -11.23 13.53 15.78
N ARG A 58 -11.62 14.49 14.95
CA ARG A 58 -11.52 14.37 13.50
C ARG A 58 -10.06 14.55 13.10
N ILE A 59 -9.28 13.47 13.17
CA ILE A 59 -7.89 13.48 12.72
C ILE A 59 -7.89 13.53 11.19
N ARG A 60 -7.63 14.71 10.61
CA ARG A 60 -7.25 14.83 9.20
C ARG A 60 -5.77 14.52 9.09
N ILE A 61 -5.46 13.33 8.58
CA ILE A 61 -4.09 12.98 8.20
C ILE A 61 -3.88 13.55 6.79
N GLU A 62 -3.34 14.77 6.71
CA GLU A 62 -2.78 15.28 5.47
C GLU A 62 -1.40 14.66 5.31
N GLN A 63 -1.35 13.58 4.52
CA GLN A 63 -0.10 12.91 4.21
C GLN A 63 0.62 13.71 3.13
N GLU A 64 1.63 14.51 3.50
CA GLU A 64 2.57 15.11 2.55
C GLU A 64 3.49 14.01 1.99
N ASN A 65 2.93 13.09 1.21
CA ASN A 65 3.69 12.12 0.44
C ASN A 65 4.25 12.81 -0.80
N GLY A 66 5.26 13.63 -0.59
CA GLY A 66 6.05 14.18 -1.66
C GLY A 66 7.45 14.48 -1.14
N ILE A 67 8.44 13.72 -1.59
CA ILE A 67 9.81 14.25 -1.59
C ILE A 67 9.72 15.52 -2.44
N SER A 68 9.81 16.70 -1.81
CA SER A 68 9.85 17.99 -2.51
C SER A 68 10.87 17.89 -3.64
N ARG A 69 10.55 18.40 -4.83
CA ARG A 69 11.43 18.36 -6.01
C ARG A 69 12.88 18.76 -5.68
N ASP A 70 13.08 19.74 -4.81
CA ASP A 70 14.41 20.19 -4.36
C ASP A 70 15.20 19.15 -3.54
N LYS A 71 14.52 18.29 -2.78
CA LYS A 71 15.14 17.16 -2.06
C LYS A 71 15.50 16.05 -3.05
N LEU A 72 14.64 15.78 -4.03
CA LEU A 72 14.89 14.80 -5.09
C LEU A 72 16.08 15.22 -5.95
N GLU A 73 16.12 16.48 -6.40
CA GLU A 73 17.23 17.02 -7.20
C GLU A 73 18.56 16.99 -6.45
N ARG A 74 18.56 17.28 -5.15
CA ARG A 74 19.76 17.14 -4.32
C ARG A 74 20.24 15.69 -4.25
N LEU A 75 19.33 14.74 -4.00
CA LEU A 75 19.66 13.32 -3.97
C LEU A 75 20.26 12.84 -5.30
N ILE A 76 19.63 13.22 -6.42
CA ILE A 76 20.11 12.88 -7.77
C ILE A 76 21.50 13.47 -8.02
N ARG A 77 21.72 14.74 -7.67
CA ARG A 77 23.04 15.38 -7.83
C ARG A 77 24.13 14.69 -7.01
N THR A 78 23.83 14.34 -5.77
CA THR A 78 24.77 13.60 -4.91
C THR A 78 25.11 12.25 -5.51
N LEU A 79 24.11 11.49 -5.95
CA LEU A 79 24.30 10.15 -6.51
C LEU A 79 25.10 10.20 -7.83
N ILE A 80 24.85 11.16 -8.70
CA ILE A 80 25.64 11.38 -9.92
C ILE A 80 27.07 11.78 -9.59
N GLN A 81 27.26 12.66 -8.60
CA GLN A 81 28.60 13.12 -8.22
C GLN A 81 29.44 12.00 -7.62
N GLU A 82 28.83 11.12 -6.81
CA GLU A 82 29.48 9.90 -6.30
C GLU A 82 29.89 8.96 -7.44
N GLN A 83 29.04 8.77 -8.46
CA GLN A 83 29.36 7.94 -9.64
C GLN A 83 30.49 8.54 -10.50
N LEU A 84 30.50 9.86 -10.66
CA LEU A 84 31.56 10.57 -11.39
C LEU A 84 32.90 10.54 -10.65
N GLN A 85 32.89 10.58 -9.32
CA GLN A 85 34.09 10.44 -8.50
C GLN A 85 34.67 9.02 -8.60
N HIS A 86 33.81 8.00 -8.69
CA HIS A 86 34.24 6.61 -8.91
C HIS A 86 34.79 6.33 -10.32
N THR A 87 34.45 7.15 -11.32
CA THR A 87 34.89 6.98 -12.71
C THR A 87 36.04 7.91 -13.11
N THR A 88 36.42 8.85 -12.22
CA THR A 88 37.53 9.78 -12.42
C THR A 88 38.71 9.40 -11.52
N GLU A 89 39.22 8.18 -11.68
CA GLU A 89 40.61 7.90 -11.33
C GLU A 89 41.50 8.11 -12.59
N PRO A 90 42.71 8.72 -12.47
CA PRO A 90 43.58 9.02 -13.62
C PRO A 90 44.13 7.75 -14.31
N PRO A 91 44.67 7.85 -15.55
CA PRO A 91 44.90 6.70 -16.42
C PRO A 91 46.02 5.80 -15.93
N LEU A 92 45.78 4.48 -15.96
CA LEU A 92 46.81 3.45 -15.83
C LEU A 92 47.80 3.57 -17.00
N ASN A 93 48.93 4.22 -16.69
CA ASN A 93 50.28 4.06 -17.21
C ASN A 93 50.44 3.18 -18.47
N VAL A 94 50.75 3.82 -19.60
CA VAL A 94 51.29 3.18 -20.80
C VAL A 94 52.71 2.70 -20.47
N GLN A 95 52.88 1.41 -20.22
CA GLN A 95 54.17 0.75 -20.36
C GLN A 95 54.19 -0.01 -21.67
N ALA A 96 54.89 0.56 -22.64
CA ALA A 96 55.36 -0.16 -23.80
C ALA A 96 56.48 -1.12 -23.36
N VAL A 97 56.28 -2.43 -23.57
CA VAL A 97 57.37 -3.38 -23.84
C VAL A 97 56.83 -4.50 -24.76
N GLU A 98 57.27 -4.43 -26.03
CA GLU A 98 57.70 -5.50 -26.96
C GLU A 98 56.86 -6.78 -27.07
N GLU A 99 56.16 -7.02 -28.18
CA GLU A 99 56.62 -7.57 -29.49
C GLU A 99 55.97 -8.95 -29.68
N SER A 100 55.58 -9.22 -30.94
CA SER A 100 55.21 -10.54 -31.48
C SER A 100 53.77 -11.02 -31.20
N ASP A 101 52.82 -10.69 -32.07
CA ASP A 101 52.60 -11.44 -33.31
C ASP A 101 51.22 -11.14 -33.93
N LEU A 102 51.28 -10.65 -35.18
CA LEU A 102 50.36 -10.93 -36.28
C LEU A 102 48.87 -10.60 -36.08
N ILE A 103 48.53 -9.36 -36.44
CA ILE A 103 47.24 -9.04 -37.06
C ILE A 103 47.35 -9.43 -38.54
N PRO A 104 46.33 -10.11 -39.13
CA PRO A 104 45.94 -9.76 -40.47
C PRO A 104 44.52 -9.22 -40.45
N SER A 105 44.41 -7.98 -40.89
CA SER A 105 43.18 -7.31 -41.26
C SER A 105 42.41 -8.17 -42.26
N SER A 106 41.15 -8.47 -41.98
CA SER A 106 40.19 -8.76 -43.04
C SER A 106 38.87 -8.06 -42.75
N GLU A 107 38.51 -7.19 -43.67
CA GLU A 107 37.18 -6.63 -43.86
C GLU A 107 36.11 -7.73 -43.79
N GLY A 108 34.93 -7.40 -43.26
CA GLY A 108 33.73 -8.17 -43.54
C GLY A 108 32.84 -8.48 -42.34
N GLU A 109 31.62 -7.97 -42.45
CA GLU A 109 30.38 -8.63 -42.03
C GLU A 109 29.86 -8.39 -40.61
N ARG A 110 28.85 -7.52 -40.62
CA ARG A 110 27.79 -7.29 -39.64
C ARG A 110 27.01 -8.58 -39.37
N SER A 111 27.41 -9.37 -38.38
CA SER A 111 26.60 -10.50 -37.90
C SER A 111 25.48 -9.99 -37.00
N LYS A 112 24.23 -10.18 -37.43
CA LYS A 112 23.04 -10.05 -36.60
C LYS A 112 23.14 -11.06 -35.45
N GLU A 113 23.33 -10.58 -34.24
CA GLU A 113 23.09 -11.39 -33.04
C GLU A 113 21.58 -11.56 -32.91
N GLU A 114 21.06 -12.66 -33.48
CA GLU A 114 19.70 -13.09 -33.22
C GLU A 114 19.59 -13.47 -31.74
N MET A 115 18.69 -12.78 -31.03
CA MET A 115 18.37 -13.10 -29.63
C MET A 115 18.08 -14.59 -29.48
N PRO A 116 18.75 -15.30 -28.55
CA PRO A 116 18.55 -16.73 -28.35
C PRO A 116 17.08 -17.01 -28.00
N GLU A 117 16.50 -18.05 -28.60
CA GLU A 117 15.06 -18.36 -28.50
C GLU A 117 14.58 -18.53 -27.06
N ALA A 118 15.44 -19.02 -26.17
CA ALA A 118 15.16 -19.12 -24.74
C ALA A 118 14.79 -17.76 -24.11
N LEU A 119 15.46 -16.68 -24.50
CA LEU A 119 15.15 -15.34 -24.00
C LEU A 119 13.80 -14.83 -24.54
N LYS A 120 13.42 -15.23 -25.75
CA LYS A 120 12.12 -14.86 -26.33
C LYS A 120 10.97 -15.56 -25.61
N GLU A 121 11.17 -16.82 -25.24
CA GLU A 121 10.19 -17.61 -24.49
C GLU A 121 9.99 -17.07 -23.07
N ASP A 122 11.08 -16.73 -22.36
CA ASP A 122 11.02 -16.11 -21.03
C ASP A 122 10.25 -14.77 -21.05
N ILE A 123 10.53 -13.93 -22.05
CA ILE A 123 9.83 -12.64 -22.21
C ILE A 123 8.34 -12.85 -22.48
N ALA A 124 7.97 -13.83 -23.32
CA ALA A 124 6.58 -14.14 -23.60
C ALA A 124 5.83 -14.62 -22.34
N GLN A 125 6.46 -15.44 -21.51
CA GLN A 125 5.89 -15.87 -20.22
C GLN A 125 5.71 -14.69 -19.25
N MET A 126 6.66 -13.76 -19.20
CA MET A 126 6.54 -12.55 -18.38
C MET A 126 5.36 -11.68 -18.80
N LEU A 127 5.12 -11.54 -20.10
CA LEU A 127 4.02 -10.73 -20.63
C LEU A 127 2.65 -11.40 -20.39
N ALA A 128 2.55 -12.72 -20.56
CA ALA A 128 1.30 -13.46 -20.31
C ALA A 128 0.84 -13.35 -18.83
N ASN A 129 1.78 -13.24 -17.89
CA ASN A 129 1.46 -13.05 -16.47
C ASN A 129 0.86 -11.68 -16.18
N LEU A 130 1.10 -10.67 -17.01
CA LEU A 130 0.55 -9.31 -16.84
C LEU A 130 -0.89 -9.21 -17.36
N ASP A 131 -1.26 -9.99 -18.39
CA ASP A 131 -2.63 -10.07 -18.90
C ASP A 131 -3.62 -10.67 -17.89
N MET A 132 -3.14 -11.41 -16.89
CA MET A 132 -3.96 -11.95 -15.79
C MET A 132 -4.47 -10.88 -14.81
N PHE A 133 -3.95 -9.64 -14.89
CA PHE A 133 -4.29 -8.54 -13.97
C PHE A 133 -5.12 -7.42 -14.62
N GLN A 134 -5.63 -7.61 -15.85
CA GLN A 134 -6.60 -6.73 -16.52
C GLN A 134 -8.01 -7.31 -16.47
#